data_AF-A0A5R9L1W3-F1
#
_entry.id   AF-A0A5R9L1W3-F1
#
_cell.length_a   1.000
_cell.length_b   1.000
_cell.length_c   1.000
_cell.angle_alpha   90.00
_cell.angle_beta   90.00
_cell.angle_gamma   90.00
#
_symmetry.space_group_name_H-M   'P 1'
#
loop_
_entity.id
_entity.type
_entity.pdbx_description
1 polymer ?
#
loop_
_entity_poly.entity_id
_entity_poly.type
_entity_poly.pdbx_seq_one_letter_code
_entity_poly.pdbx_strand_id
1 'polypeptide(L)'
;MKKDLTAVEAKYEAQKIAFGPMYFQSVIAMRDLGILQFISEHRKGVTTEKIVESLPVSEYAITLLLEAAEIIGVVDVEDGIVKISKTGFFLLKDEMTRVNMNFMNDVCYLGAKNMTQSFVKGKPEGLKVLGDWPTIYEGLSILPEPAKTSWFEFDHYYSDNAFPEALKIVFKKKPKMLFDIGGNTGKWSFACCDYNADVRIKILDLPVQLRVAKANAKARGLTDRIGFHAIDLLDPAQQIPQGADVIWMSQFLDCFSEEQIVQILENACHAASEGTTIFILEPFFDNQNYPAAHYSLVATSLYFTIMANGNSKMYRLEVMKKLASKAGLEVVETYPLIGDSYHTILECRKRASL
;
A
#
# COMPACT_ATOMS: atom_id res chain seq x y z
N MET A 1 -18.71 -5.91 17.67
CA MET A 1 -18.76 -5.78 19.15
C MET A 1 -17.35 -5.99 19.70
N LYS A 2 -16.83 -5.05 20.50
CA LYS A 2 -15.61 -5.33 21.28
C LYS A 2 -15.94 -6.47 22.23
N LYS A 3 -15.08 -7.48 22.29
CA LYS A 3 -15.16 -8.52 23.32
C LYS A 3 -14.81 -7.85 24.65
N ASP A 4 -15.69 -7.94 25.64
CA ASP A 4 -15.38 -7.41 26.97
C ASP A 4 -14.30 -8.31 27.58
N LEU A 5 -13.08 -7.78 27.68
CA LEU A 5 -11.94 -8.48 28.27
C LEU A 5 -11.94 -8.30 29.79
N THR A 6 -11.61 -9.36 30.52
CA THR A 6 -11.24 -9.24 31.93
C THR A 6 -9.95 -8.44 32.08
N ALA A 7 -9.68 -7.92 33.29
CA ALA A 7 -8.43 -7.19 33.56
C ALA A 7 -7.17 -8.03 33.29
N VAL A 8 -7.22 -9.34 33.54
CA VAL A 8 -6.09 -10.26 33.29
C VAL A 8 -5.88 -10.47 31.79
N GLU A 9 -6.94 -10.71 31.02
CA GLU A 9 -6.85 -10.83 29.56
C GLU A 9 -6.37 -9.52 28.91
N ALA A 10 -6.89 -8.38 29.37
CA ALA A 10 -6.45 -7.07 28.88
C ALA A 10 -4.96 -6.81 29.19
N LYS A 11 -4.47 -7.21 30.37
CA LYS A 11 -3.05 -7.15 30.71
C LYS A 11 -2.22 -8.04 29.77
N TYR A 12 -2.71 -9.23 29.43
CA TYR A 12 -2.04 -10.12 28.49
C TYR A 12 -1.97 -9.53 27.08
N GLU A 13 -3.06 -8.98 26.55
CA GLU A 13 -3.06 -8.27 25.26
C GLU A 13 -2.08 -7.07 25.26
N ALA A 14 -1.98 -6.35 26.38
CA ALA A 14 -1.00 -5.26 26.51
C ALA A 14 0.46 -5.76 26.46
N GLN A 15 0.76 -6.94 27.01
CA GLN A 15 2.10 -7.51 26.92
C GLN A 15 2.46 -7.95 25.49
N LYS A 16 1.49 -8.42 24.70
CA LYS A 16 1.71 -8.70 23.27
C LYS A 16 2.17 -7.46 22.52
N ILE A 17 1.60 -6.29 22.83
CA ILE A 17 2.04 -5.01 22.25
C ILE A 17 3.43 -4.63 22.75
N ALA A 18 3.69 -4.73 24.06
CA ALA A 18 4.96 -4.32 24.66
C ALA A 18 6.17 -5.12 24.12
N PHE A 19 5.99 -6.43 23.90
CA PHE A 19 7.02 -7.29 23.32
C PHE A 19 6.88 -7.49 21.80
N GLY A 20 5.95 -6.80 21.17
CA GLY A 20 5.68 -6.88 19.73
C GLY A 20 6.94 -6.73 18.86
N PRO A 21 7.83 -5.74 19.11
CA PRO A 21 9.07 -5.61 18.33
C PRO A 21 9.98 -6.84 18.41
N MET A 22 10.11 -7.45 19.60
CA MET A 22 10.93 -8.63 19.80
C MET A 22 10.33 -9.86 19.11
N TYR A 23 9.02 -10.07 19.22
CA TYR A 23 8.34 -11.18 18.56
C TYR A 23 8.26 -11.02 17.05
N PHE A 24 8.13 -9.79 16.55
CA PHE A 24 8.23 -9.52 15.11
C PHE A 24 9.61 -9.93 14.58
N GLN A 25 10.69 -9.48 15.23
CA GLN A 25 12.05 -9.82 14.83
C GLN A 25 12.38 -11.31 15.03
N SER A 26 11.80 -11.99 16.02
CA SER A 26 12.01 -13.43 16.17
C SER A 26 11.40 -14.21 15.00
N VAL A 27 10.22 -13.82 14.50
CA VAL A 27 9.62 -14.45 13.31
C VAL A 27 10.45 -14.18 12.06
N ILE A 28 10.94 -12.94 11.88
CA ILE A 28 11.88 -12.61 10.79
C ILE A 28 13.13 -13.50 10.87
N ALA A 29 13.75 -13.59 12.04
CA ALA A 29 14.93 -14.44 12.25
C ALA A 29 14.64 -15.92 11.92
N MET A 30 13.52 -16.48 12.37
CA MET A 30 13.18 -17.87 12.04
C MET A 30 12.94 -18.11 10.56
N ARG A 31 12.37 -17.13 9.85
CA ARG A 31 12.20 -17.19 8.39
C ARG A 31 13.56 -17.17 7.69
N ASP A 32 14.39 -16.19 8.03
CA ASP A 32 15.65 -15.92 7.34
C ASP A 32 16.73 -16.99 7.64
N LEU A 33 16.68 -17.59 8.83
CA LEU A 33 17.51 -18.74 9.21
C LEU A 33 16.99 -20.08 8.66
N GLY A 34 15.87 -20.09 7.92
CA GLY A 34 15.30 -21.29 7.31
C GLY A 34 14.55 -22.22 8.27
N ILE A 35 14.39 -21.84 9.55
CA ILE A 35 13.74 -22.66 10.59
C ILE A 35 12.26 -22.91 10.24
N LEU A 36 11.50 -21.86 9.89
CA LEU A 36 10.09 -22.01 9.54
C LEU A 36 9.90 -22.87 8.29
N GLN A 37 10.77 -22.70 7.29
CA GLN A 37 10.72 -23.49 6.06
C GLN A 37 10.99 -24.98 6.35
N PHE A 38 12.01 -25.27 7.16
CA PHE A 38 12.34 -26.63 7.56
C PHE A 38 11.20 -27.32 8.30
N ILE A 39 10.57 -26.64 9.28
CA ILE A 39 9.41 -27.18 10.00
C ILE A 39 8.23 -27.40 9.04
N SER A 40 7.98 -26.46 8.11
CA SER A 40 6.88 -26.55 7.15
C SER A 40 7.00 -27.75 6.20
N GLU A 41 8.21 -28.15 5.84
CA GLU A 41 8.47 -29.33 5.00
C GLU A 41 8.15 -30.65 5.73
N HIS A 42 8.27 -30.65 7.06
CA HIS A 42 7.98 -31.80 7.91
C HIS A 42 6.51 -31.80 8.37
N ARG A 43 5.58 -32.09 7.46
CA ARG A 43 4.12 -32.01 7.73
C ARG A 43 3.60 -32.82 8.93
N LYS A 44 4.29 -33.90 9.31
CA LYS A 44 3.92 -34.72 10.48
C LYS A 44 4.51 -34.19 11.79
N GLY A 45 5.29 -33.12 11.72
CA GLY A 45 6.12 -32.57 12.79
C GLY A 45 7.56 -33.09 12.75
N VAL A 46 8.44 -32.40 13.47
CA VAL A 46 9.87 -32.68 13.57
C VAL A 46 10.35 -32.45 14.99
N THR A 47 11.32 -33.24 15.46
CA THR A 47 11.88 -33.04 16.80
C THR A 47 12.85 -31.86 16.83
N THR A 48 13.00 -31.20 17.98
CA THR A 48 13.95 -30.10 18.15
C THR A 48 15.38 -30.55 17.81
N GLU A 49 15.79 -31.75 18.24
CA GLU A 49 17.11 -32.31 17.94
C GLU A 49 17.33 -32.39 16.43
N LYS A 50 16.31 -32.81 15.69
CA LYS A 50 16.42 -32.92 14.23
C LYS A 50 16.56 -31.56 13.56
N ILE A 51 15.90 -30.53 14.08
CA ILE A 51 16.06 -29.14 13.60
C ILE A 51 17.51 -28.69 13.84
N VAL A 52 18.04 -28.91 15.04
CA VAL A 52 19.42 -28.56 15.44
C VAL A 52 20.47 -29.26 14.58
N GLU A 53 20.29 -30.54 14.29
CA GLU A 53 21.20 -31.30 13.42
C GLU A 53 21.18 -30.83 11.96
N SER A 54 20.06 -30.26 11.50
CA SER A 54 19.81 -30.02 10.07
C SER A 54 20.11 -28.58 9.63
N LEU A 55 20.15 -27.62 10.55
CA LEU A 55 20.34 -26.20 10.25
C LEU A 55 21.65 -25.68 10.84
N PRO A 56 22.36 -24.76 10.16
CA PRO A 56 23.58 -24.14 10.67
C PRO A 56 23.29 -23.05 11.71
N VAL A 57 22.49 -23.37 12.72
CA VAL A 57 22.03 -22.48 13.79
C VAL A 57 22.32 -23.15 15.13
N SER A 58 22.77 -22.39 16.14
CA SER A 58 23.08 -22.97 17.44
C SER A 58 21.83 -23.55 18.10
N GLU A 59 22.02 -24.62 18.88
CA GLU A 59 20.95 -25.24 19.68
C GLU A 59 20.23 -24.20 20.56
N TYR A 60 20.99 -23.33 21.23
CA TYR A 60 20.43 -22.22 22.00
C TYR A 60 19.46 -21.35 21.18
N ALA A 61 19.86 -20.94 19.98
CA ALA A 61 19.04 -20.07 19.15
C ALA A 61 17.79 -20.79 18.63
N ILE A 62 17.90 -22.06 18.22
CA ILE A 62 16.74 -22.85 17.80
C ILE A 62 15.75 -22.99 18.97
N THR A 63 16.21 -23.42 20.13
CA THR A 63 15.35 -23.61 21.31
C THR A 63 14.65 -22.31 21.70
N LEU A 64 15.38 -21.20 21.84
CA LEU A 64 14.80 -19.91 22.21
C LEU A 64 13.78 -19.39 21.17
N LEU A 65 14.08 -19.55 19.87
CA LEU A 65 13.17 -19.11 18.81
C LEU A 65 11.92 -20.00 18.76
N LEU A 66 12.03 -21.29 19.04
CA LEU A 66 10.88 -22.19 19.15
C LEU A 66 9.98 -21.82 20.34
N GLU A 67 10.56 -21.54 21.51
CA GLU A 67 9.81 -21.05 22.68
C GLU A 67 9.06 -19.75 22.37
N ALA A 68 9.74 -18.80 21.71
CA ALA A 68 9.15 -17.53 21.30
C ALA A 68 8.07 -17.71 20.22
N ALA A 69 8.22 -18.68 19.32
CA ALA A 69 7.25 -18.97 18.27
C ALA A 69 6.02 -19.69 18.81
N GLU A 70 6.19 -20.60 19.76
CA GLU A 70 5.10 -21.31 20.42
C GLU A 70 4.19 -20.34 21.17
N ILE A 71 4.77 -19.42 21.96
CA ILE A 71 3.97 -18.49 22.77
C ILE A 71 3.13 -17.51 21.94
N ILE A 72 3.58 -17.18 20.72
CA ILE A 72 2.83 -16.34 19.76
C ILE A 72 2.03 -17.16 18.74
N GLY A 73 1.99 -18.49 18.89
CA GLY A 73 1.18 -19.40 18.08
C GLY A 73 1.65 -19.56 16.64
N VAL A 74 2.95 -19.41 16.36
CA VAL A 74 3.58 -19.63 15.05
C VAL A 74 3.91 -21.11 14.82
N VAL A 75 4.24 -21.82 15.89
CA VAL A 75 4.40 -23.28 15.91
C VAL A 75 3.60 -23.88 17.05
N ASP A 76 3.27 -25.16 16.92
CA ASP A 76 2.70 -25.97 17.98
C ASP A 76 3.77 -26.98 18.43
N VAL A 77 3.99 -27.13 19.74
CA VAL A 77 4.93 -28.09 20.32
C VAL A 77 4.17 -29.06 21.20
N GLU A 78 4.23 -30.36 20.87
CA GLU A 78 3.55 -31.42 21.62
C GLU A 78 4.48 -32.63 21.72
N ASP A 79 4.75 -33.13 22.94
CA ASP A 79 5.64 -34.27 23.19
C ASP A 79 7.02 -34.18 22.50
N GLY A 80 7.58 -32.96 22.45
CA GLY A 80 8.88 -32.70 21.78
C GLY A 80 8.81 -32.66 20.26
N ILE A 81 7.62 -32.77 19.67
CA ILE A 81 7.37 -32.65 18.23
C ILE A 81 6.87 -31.23 17.91
N VAL A 82 7.63 -30.54 17.07
CA VAL A 82 7.31 -29.20 16.57
C VAL A 82 6.57 -29.30 15.24
N LYS A 83 5.44 -28.58 15.13
CA LYS A 83 4.66 -28.46 13.88
C LYS A 83 4.43 -26.99 13.57
N ILE A 84 4.40 -26.64 12.29
CA ILE A 84 4.01 -25.29 11.87
C ILE A 84 2.52 -25.10 12.12
N SER A 85 2.15 -24.01 12.79
CA SER A 85 0.74 -23.66 12.98
C SER A 85 0.17 -23.07 11.69
N LYS A 86 -1.14 -22.82 11.64
CA LYS A 86 -1.73 -22.07 10.52
C LYS A 86 -1.16 -20.65 10.44
N THR A 87 -0.97 -19.97 11.57
CA THR A 87 -0.36 -18.64 11.61
C THR A 87 1.06 -18.67 11.05
N GLY A 88 1.88 -19.64 11.46
CA GLY A 88 3.22 -19.83 10.91
C GLY A 88 3.21 -20.12 9.42
N PHE A 89 2.25 -20.91 8.94
CA PHE A 89 2.08 -21.17 7.51
C PHE A 89 1.78 -19.91 6.71
N PHE A 90 0.86 -19.05 7.16
CA PHE A 90 0.58 -17.77 6.49
C PHE A 90 1.80 -16.83 6.55
N LEU A 91 2.49 -16.71 7.69
CA LEU A 91 3.73 -15.91 7.78
C LEU A 91 4.81 -16.38 6.79
N LEU A 92 4.85 -17.67 6.47
CA LEU A 92 5.82 -18.26 5.55
C LEU A 92 5.38 -18.21 4.08
N LYS A 93 4.09 -18.40 3.77
CA LYS A 93 3.61 -18.69 2.40
C LYS A 93 2.65 -17.65 1.83
N ASP A 94 1.97 -16.88 2.66
CA ASP A 94 1.01 -15.89 2.21
C ASP A 94 1.72 -14.65 1.66
N GLU A 95 1.34 -14.27 0.45
CA GLU A 95 1.98 -13.15 -0.25
C GLU A 95 1.76 -11.83 0.48
N MET A 96 0.50 -11.52 0.85
CA MET A 96 0.17 -10.30 1.60
C MET A 96 1.00 -10.19 2.87
N THR A 97 1.06 -11.28 3.64
CA THR A 97 1.78 -11.31 4.91
C THR A 97 3.27 -11.12 4.69
N ARG A 98 3.88 -11.78 3.70
CA ARG A 98 5.31 -11.62 3.38
C ARG A 98 5.64 -10.20 2.94
N VAL A 99 4.84 -9.63 2.03
CA VAL A 99 5.00 -8.26 1.53
C VAL A 99 4.90 -7.26 2.68
N ASN A 100 3.88 -7.39 3.53
CA ASN A 100 3.71 -6.53 4.70
C ASN A 100 4.86 -6.68 5.70
N MET A 101 5.33 -7.90 5.96
CA MET A 101 6.46 -8.12 6.88
C MET A 101 7.77 -7.52 6.35
N ASN A 102 8.08 -7.71 5.08
CA ASN A 102 9.25 -7.11 4.44
C ASN A 102 9.19 -5.58 4.49
N PHE A 103 8.04 -5.01 4.13
CA PHE A 103 7.81 -3.57 4.21
C PHE A 103 7.98 -3.03 5.63
N MET A 104 7.37 -3.68 6.62
CA MET A 104 7.49 -3.27 8.01
C MET A 104 8.92 -3.38 8.52
N ASN A 105 9.67 -4.42 8.13
CA ASN A 105 11.05 -4.63 8.55
C ASN A 105 12.01 -3.62 7.90
N ASP A 106 11.95 -3.50 6.58
CA ASP A 106 12.98 -2.84 5.79
C ASP A 106 12.72 -1.34 5.61
N VAL A 107 11.45 -0.93 5.63
CA VAL A 107 11.05 0.47 5.46
C VAL A 107 10.71 1.11 6.81
N CYS A 108 9.88 0.46 7.62
CA CYS A 108 9.27 1.12 8.78
C CYS A 108 10.01 0.94 10.11
N TYR A 109 10.64 -0.22 10.34
CA TYR A 109 11.04 -0.67 11.69
C TYR A 109 11.95 0.33 12.42
N LEU A 110 13.02 0.79 11.77
CA LEU A 110 13.96 1.74 12.36
C LEU A 110 13.34 3.14 12.53
N GLY A 111 12.53 3.58 11.57
CA GLY A 111 11.87 4.89 11.59
C GLY A 111 10.75 4.99 12.64
N ALA A 112 10.11 3.87 12.99
CA ALA A 112 8.98 3.82 13.91
C ALA A 112 9.28 4.40 15.30
N LYS A 113 10.55 4.40 15.74
CA LYS A 113 10.95 5.04 17.01
C LYS A 113 10.69 6.56 17.03
N ASN A 114 10.64 7.21 15.87
CA ASN A 114 10.38 8.64 15.74
C ASN A 114 8.89 9.00 15.62
N MET A 115 7.98 8.02 15.74
CA MET A 115 6.54 8.22 15.53
C MET A 115 5.94 9.38 16.33
N THR A 116 6.27 9.49 17.63
CA THR A 116 5.81 10.61 18.46
C THR A 116 6.25 11.96 17.89
N GLN A 117 7.51 12.06 17.43
CA GLN A 117 8.01 13.31 16.84
C GLN A 117 7.33 13.60 15.50
N SER A 118 7.06 12.58 14.69
CA SER A 118 6.34 12.74 13.43
C SER A 118 4.95 13.33 13.63
N PHE A 119 4.20 12.83 14.61
CA PHE A 119 2.87 13.37 14.94
C PHE A 119 2.93 14.80 15.50
N VAL A 120 3.89 15.10 16.37
CA VAL A 120 4.04 16.45 16.95
C VAL A 120 4.39 17.49 15.88
N LYS A 121 5.23 17.12 14.90
CA LYS A 121 5.72 18.04 13.88
C LYS A 121 4.90 18.04 12.58
N GLY A 122 4.07 17.02 12.36
CA GLY A 122 3.40 16.79 11.08
C GLY A 122 4.40 16.53 9.94
N LYS A 123 5.49 15.80 10.21
CA LYS A 123 6.59 15.53 9.27
C LYS A 123 7.07 14.08 9.38
N PRO A 124 7.63 13.48 8.32
CA PRO A 124 8.08 12.09 8.34
C PRO A 124 9.44 11.96 9.05
N GLU A 125 9.49 12.21 10.36
CA GLU A 125 10.74 12.19 11.14
C GLU A 125 11.41 10.79 11.16
N GLY A 126 10.66 9.72 10.90
CA GLY A 126 11.20 8.37 10.73
C GLY A 126 11.99 8.19 9.43
N LEU A 127 11.70 8.96 8.38
CA LEU A 127 12.34 8.85 7.06
C LEU A 127 13.86 9.05 7.09
N LYS A 128 14.35 9.83 8.06
CA LYS A 128 15.78 10.16 8.23
C LYS A 128 16.69 8.94 8.39
N VAL A 129 16.14 7.77 8.73
CA VAL A 129 16.91 6.52 8.77
C VAL A 129 17.22 5.96 7.38
N LEU A 130 16.46 6.35 6.35
CA LEU A 130 16.63 5.95 4.95
C LEU A 130 17.26 7.07 4.10
N GLY A 131 16.99 8.34 4.42
CA GLY A 131 17.61 9.49 3.78
C GLY A 131 16.98 10.82 4.20
N ASP A 132 17.59 11.92 3.76
CA ASP A 132 17.19 13.29 4.13
C ASP A 132 16.40 13.97 2.99
N TRP A 133 15.16 13.50 2.80
CA TRP A 133 14.21 14.07 1.85
C TRP A 133 13.00 14.67 2.56
N PRO A 134 12.30 15.66 1.96
CA PRO A 134 11.06 16.18 2.52
C PRO A 134 9.97 15.12 2.69
N THR A 135 9.83 14.23 1.70
CA THR A 135 8.95 13.07 1.72
C THR A 135 9.66 11.84 1.14
N ILE A 136 9.10 10.65 1.35
CA ILE A 136 9.67 9.44 0.76
C ILE A 136 9.61 9.47 -0.78
N TYR A 137 8.64 10.20 -1.35
CA TYR A 137 8.36 10.22 -2.79
C TYR A 137 9.52 10.79 -3.60
N GLU A 138 10.25 11.78 -3.07
CA GLU A 138 11.48 12.29 -3.73
C GLU A 138 12.64 11.28 -3.66
N GLY A 139 12.64 10.41 -2.65
CA GLY A 139 13.70 9.41 -2.40
C GLY A 139 13.46 8.03 -3.05
N LEU A 140 12.25 7.70 -3.52
CA LEU A 140 11.84 6.34 -3.93
C LEU A 140 12.84 5.63 -4.85
N SER A 141 13.31 6.33 -5.89
CA SER A 141 14.20 5.73 -6.90
C SER A 141 15.62 5.42 -6.38
N ILE A 142 16.00 6.01 -5.24
CA ILE A 142 17.33 5.96 -4.63
C ILE A 142 17.29 5.46 -3.18
N LEU A 143 16.18 4.87 -2.73
CA LEU A 143 16.12 4.16 -1.45
C LEU A 143 17.23 3.09 -1.37
N PRO A 144 17.84 2.87 -0.19
CA PRO A 144 18.80 1.80 -0.02
C PRO A 144 18.12 0.43 -0.13
N GLU A 145 18.85 -0.59 -0.57
CA GLU A 145 18.39 -1.98 -0.44
C GLU A 145 18.56 -2.47 1.00
N PRO A 146 17.65 -3.31 1.53
CA PRO A 146 16.49 -3.90 0.86
C PRO A 146 15.22 -3.01 0.84
N ALA A 147 15.24 -1.83 1.46
CA ALA A 147 14.07 -0.97 1.60
C ALA A 147 13.42 -0.60 0.27
N LYS A 148 14.23 -0.35 -0.77
CA LYS A 148 13.74 -0.08 -2.12
C LYS A 148 12.92 -1.25 -2.67
N THR A 149 13.46 -2.46 -2.65
CA THR A 149 12.75 -3.67 -3.12
C THR A 149 11.46 -3.86 -2.35
N SER A 150 11.51 -3.84 -1.02
CA SER A 150 10.34 -4.07 -0.16
C SER A 150 9.27 -2.98 -0.31
N TRP A 151 9.64 -1.73 -0.57
CA TRP A 151 8.70 -0.65 -0.86
C TRP A 151 7.97 -0.89 -2.19
N PHE A 152 8.69 -1.22 -3.26
CA PHE A 152 8.06 -1.48 -4.56
C PHE A 152 7.22 -2.75 -4.57
N GLU A 153 7.64 -3.82 -3.87
CA GLU A 153 6.80 -5.01 -3.69
C GLU A 153 5.48 -4.69 -2.97
N PHE A 154 5.54 -3.84 -1.93
CA PHE A 154 4.36 -3.34 -1.23
C PHE A 154 3.45 -2.53 -2.15
N ASP A 155 3.98 -1.50 -2.80
CA ASP A 155 3.24 -0.65 -3.74
C ASP A 155 2.57 -1.48 -4.86
N HIS A 156 3.30 -2.45 -5.43
CA HIS A 156 2.78 -3.32 -6.46
C HIS A 156 1.67 -4.25 -5.96
N TYR A 157 1.83 -4.87 -4.79
CA TYR A 157 0.84 -5.77 -4.21
C TYR A 157 -0.51 -5.07 -4.00
N TYR A 158 -0.47 -3.85 -3.48
CA TYR A 158 -1.68 -3.06 -3.26
C TYR A 158 -2.19 -2.41 -4.56
N SER A 159 -1.46 -2.39 -5.68
CA SER A 159 -1.93 -1.76 -6.92
C SER A 159 -2.42 -2.71 -8.01
N ASP A 160 -1.66 -3.76 -8.30
CA ASP A 160 -1.78 -4.47 -9.58
C ASP A 160 -3.10 -5.27 -9.70
N ASN A 161 -3.63 -5.76 -8.58
CA ASN A 161 -4.83 -6.63 -8.55
C ASN A 161 -6.12 -5.91 -8.94
N ALA A 162 -6.17 -4.57 -8.89
CA ALA A 162 -7.37 -3.81 -9.17
C ALA A 162 -7.60 -3.56 -10.67
N PHE A 163 -6.53 -3.58 -11.47
CA PHE A 163 -6.59 -3.10 -12.86
C PHE A 163 -7.54 -3.88 -13.78
N PRO A 164 -7.61 -5.22 -13.76
CA PRO A 164 -8.49 -5.96 -14.67
C PRO A 164 -9.97 -5.55 -14.57
N GLU A 165 -10.49 -5.35 -13.35
CA GLU A 165 -11.87 -4.90 -13.15
C GLU A 165 -12.02 -3.38 -13.33
N ALA A 166 -11.03 -2.59 -12.92
CA ALA A 166 -11.03 -1.15 -13.15
C ALA A 166 -11.12 -0.82 -14.65
N LEU A 167 -10.40 -1.56 -15.50
CA LEU A 167 -10.46 -1.38 -16.96
C LEU A 167 -11.88 -1.56 -17.51
N LYS A 168 -12.62 -2.57 -17.04
CA LYS A 168 -14.01 -2.80 -17.48
C LYS A 168 -14.93 -1.63 -17.12
N ILE A 169 -14.72 -1.03 -15.95
CA ILE A 169 -15.49 0.13 -15.47
C ILE A 169 -15.12 1.38 -16.29
N VAL A 170 -13.83 1.72 -16.34
CA VAL A 170 -13.32 2.95 -16.98
C VAL A 170 -13.62 2.97 -18.48
N PHE A 171 -13.48 1.82 -19.16
CA PHE A 171 -13.68 1.75 -20.61
C PHE A 171 -15.14 1.50 -21.03
N LYS A 172 -16.11 1.47 -20.10
CA LYS A 172 -17.54 1.34 -20.43
C LYS A 172 -18.02 2.41 -21.41
N LYS A 173 -17.46 3.63 -21.31
CA LYS A 173 -17.73 4.77 -22.21
C LYS A 173 -16.74 4.91 -23.37
N LYS A 174 -15.77 3.99 -23.51
CA LYS A 174 -14.73 3.99 -24.56
C LYS A 174 -14.02 5.36 -24.69
N PRO A 175 -13.36 5.85 -23.63
CA PRO A 175 -12.67 7.14 -23.68
C PRO A 175 -11.56 7.12 -24.73
N LYS A 176 -11.35 8.26 -25.40
CA LYS A 176 -10.26 8.47 -26.37
C LYS A 176 -9.04 9.09 -25.70
N MET A 177 -9.24 9.95 -24.70
CA MET A 177 -8.17 10.58 -23.93
C MET A 177 -8.36 10.33 -22.42
N LEU A 178 -7.39 9.66 -21.81
CA LEU A 178 -7.34 9.43 -20.36
C LEU A 178 -6.14 10.15 -19.75
N PHE A 179 -6.37 10.90 -18.68
CA PHE A 179 -5.30 11.49 -17.86
C PHE A 179 -5.07 10.61 -16.64
N ASP A 180 -3.84 10.12 -16.52
CA ASP A 180 -3.37 9.27 -15.42
C ASP A 180 -2.59 10.17 -14.44
N ILE A 181 -3.25 10.58 -13.36
CA ILE A 181 -2.71 11.51 -12.36
C ILE A 181 -1.93 10.70 -11.33
N GLY A 182 -0.64 11.02 -11.15
CA GLY A 182 0.24 10.25 -10.25
C GLY A 182 0.60 8.86 -10.81
N GLY A 183 0.60 8.70 -12.14
CA GLY A 183 0.79 7.41 -12.80
C GLY A 183 2.16 6.74 -12.59
N ASN A 184 3.11 7.39 -11.90
CA ASN A 184 4.41 6.86 -11.47
C ASN A 184 5.18 6.11 -12.57
N THR A 185 5.27 4.77 -12.51
CA THR A 185 5.98 3.93 -13.49
C THR A 185 5.20 3.70 -14.78
N GLY A 186 3.93 4.12 -14.85
CA GLY A 186 3.03 4.04 -16.00
C GLY A 186 2.25 2.74 -16.12
N LYS A 187 2.23 1.87 -15.09
CA LYS A 187 1.59 0.53 -15.18
C LYS A 187 0.13 0.59 -15.62
N TRP A 188 -0.68 1.46 -15.00
CA TRP A 188 -2.08 1.65 -15.37
C TRP A 188 -2.21 2.15 -16.82
N SER A 189 -1.47 3.20 -17.16
CA SER A 189 -1.40 3.72 -18.54
C SER A 189 -1.11 2.64 -19.58
N PHE A 190 -0.18 1.72 -19.29
CA PHE A 190 0.12 0.61 -20.20
C PHE A 190 -1.01 -0.40 -20.28
N ALA A 191 -1.61 -0.76 -19.14
CA ALA A 191 -2.77 -1.65 -19.10
C ALA A 191 -3.96 -1.07 -19.89
N CYS A 192 -4.18 0.24 -19.85
CA CYS A 192 -5.15 0.94 -20.69
C CYS A 192 -4.84 0.79 -22.19
N CYS A 193 -3.57 0.99 -22.58
CA CYS A 193 -3.14 0.86 -23.97
C CYS A 193 -3.27 -0.57 -24.50
N ASP A 194 -3.03 -1.58 -23.65
CA ASP A 194 -3.20 -2.99 -23.98
C ASP A 194 -4.70 -3.36 -24.08
N TYR A 195 -5.55 -2.77 -23.24
CA TYR A 195 -7.00 -3.03 -23.22
C TYR A 195 -7.76 -2.42 -24.41
N ASN A 196 -7.35 -1.23 -24.87
CA ASN A 196 -7.99 -0.53 -25.98
C ASN A 196 -6.93 0.04 -26.91
N ALA A 197 -6.96 -0.29 -28.21
CA ALA A 197 -5.93 0.13 -29.17
C ALA A 197 -5.99 1.63 -29.55
N ASP A 198 -7.13 2.28 -29.34
CA ASP A 198 -7.39 3.65 -29.80
C ASP A 198 -7.20 4.70 -28.70
N VAL A 199 -7.16 4.28 -27.43
CA VAL A 199 -6.99 5.21 -26.31
C VAL A 199 -5.63 5.88 -26.36
N ARG A 200 -5.59 7.18 -26.06
CA ARG A 200 -4.37 7.93 -25.77
C ARG A 200 -4.36 8.27 -24.31
N ILE A 201 -3.18 8.16 -23.70
CA ILE A 201 -2.99 8.45 -22.28
C ILE A 201 -2.10 9.68 -22.15
N LYS A 202 -2.33 10.50 -21.13
CA LYS A 202 -1.38 11.50 -20.66
C LYS A 202 -1.08 11.24 -19.19
N ILE A 203 0.17 10.96 -18.86
CA ILE A 203 0.61 10.83 -17.47
C ILE A 203 0.98 12.21 -16.94
N LEU A 204 0.37 12.57 -15.82
CA LEU A 204 0.63 13.82 -15.10
C LEU A 204 1.29 13.50 -13.78
N ASP A 205 2.55 13.89 -13.63
CA ASP A 205 3.37 13.53 -12.46
C ASP A 205 4.56 14.48 -12.34
N LEU A 206 5.32 14.34 -11.25
CA LEU A 206 6.57 15.06 -11.02
C LEU A 206 7.61 14.70 -12.10
N PRO A 207 8.51 15.65 -12.47
CA PRO A 207 9.53 15.41 -13.48
C PRO A 207 10.38 14.15 -13.26
N VAL A 208 10.64 13.78 -12.00
CA VAL A 208 11.42 12.57 -11.66
C VAL A 208 10.69 11.29 -12.03
N GLN A 209 9.38 11.21 -11.78
CA GLN A 209 8.59 10.02 -12.10
C GLN A 209 8.34 9.89 -13.59
N LEU A 210 8.11 11.01 -14.28
CA LEU A 210 7.93 11.01 -15.73
C LEU A 210 9.17 10.51 -16.49
N ARG A 211 10.39 10.66 -15.93
CA ARG A 211 11.59 10.06 -16.52
C ARG A 211 11.51 8.53 -16.53
N VAL A 212 11.04 7.92 -15.44
CA VAL A 212 10.85 6.48 -15.32
C VAL A 212 9.73 6.01 -16.24
N ALA A 213 8.56 6.66 -16.18
CA ALA A 213 7.41 6.35 -17.05
C ALA A 213 7.78 6.41 -18.54
N LYS A 214 8.54 7.42 -18.95
CA LYS A 214 8.98 7.59 -20.33
C LYS A 214 9.96 6.51 -20.78
N ALA A 215 10.88 6.09 -19.91
CA ALA A 215 11.78 4.97 -20.19
C ALA A 215 10.98 3.66 -20.37
N ASN A 216 10.02 3.40 -19.49
CA ASN A 216 9.14 2.22 -19.57
C ASN A 216 8.26 2.24 -20.83
N ALA A 217 7.65 3.38 -21.15
CA ALA A 217 6.84 3.53 -22.35
C ALA A 217 7.66 3.30 -23.63
N LYS A 218 8.91 3.79 -23.66
CA LYS A 218 9.84 3.55 -24.77
C LYS A 218 10.18 2.07 -24.90
N ALA A 219 10.47 1.39 -23.79
CA ALA A 219 10.76 -0.05 -23.78
C ALA A 219 9.57 -0.88 -24.29
N ARG A 220 8.34 -0.39 -24.11
CA ARG A 220 7.10 -1.03 -24.58
C ARG A 220 6.62 -0.55 -25.96
N GLY A 221 7.31 0.40 -26.60
CA GLY A 221 6.90 0.96 -27.89
C GLY A 221 5.60 1.78 -27.85
N LEU A 222 5.24 2.35 -26.69
CA LEU A 222 3.98 3.08 -26.48
C LEU A 222 4.13 4.61 -26.49
N THR A 223 5.28 5.14 -26.87
CA THR A 223 5.57 6.59 -26.83
C THR A 223 4.68 7.44 -27.74
N ASP A 224 4.09 6.85 -28.78
CA ASP A 224 3.17 7.56 -29.68
C ASP A 224 1.74 7.66 -29.11
N ARG A 225 1.43 6.86 -28.09
CA ARG A 225 0.11 6.77 -27.45
C ARG A 225 0.08 7.38 -26.05
N ILE A 226 1.25 7.56 -25.44
CA ILE A 226 1.39 8.07 -24.07
C ILE A 226 2.15 9.41 -24.11
N GLY A 227 1.43 10.48 -23.78
CA GLY A 227 2.00 11.79 -23.49
C GLY A 227 2.42 11.93 -22.03
N PHE A 228 3.31 12.87 -21.75
CA PHE A 228 3.82 13.16 -20.41
C PHE A 228 3.69 14.65 -20.13
N HIS A 229 3.17 15.01 -18.96
CA HIS A 229 2.99 16.39 -18.55
C HIS A 229 3.48 16.57 -17.12
N ALA A 230 4.61 17.28 -16.99
CA ALA A 230 5.20 17.56 -15.68
C ALA A 230 4.30 18.53 -14.91
N ILE A 231 3.88 18.12 -13.72
CA ILE A 231 3.06 18.94 -12.84
C ILE A 231 3.38 18.62 -11.38
N ASP A 232 3.44 19.65 -10.55
CA ASP A 232 3.29 19.54 -9.11
C ASP A 232 1.83 19.87 -8.76
N LEU A 233 1.06 18.85 -8.35
CA LEU A 233 -0.36 18.98 -8.06
C LEU A 233 -0.65 19.74 -6.76
N LEU A 234 0.38 19.97 -5.93
CA LEU A 234 0.31 20.81 -4.74
C LEU A 234 0.63 22.28 -5.03
N ASP A 235 1.21 22.60 -6.19
CA ASP A 235 1.45 23.97 -6.61
C ASP A 235 0.16 24.58 -7.20
N PRO A 236 -0.50 25.53 -6.51
CA PRO A 236 -1.76 26.11 -6.97
C PRO A 236 -1.62 26.95 -8.25
N ALA A 237 -0.38 27.30 -8.66
CA ALA A 237 -0.14 27.99 -9.93
C ALA A 237 -0.20 27.04 -11.14
N GLN A 238 -0.09 25.72 -10.92
CA GLN A 238 -0.10 24.72 -11.97
C GLN A 238 -1.50 24.13 -12.16
N GLN A 239 -1.90 23.98 -13.41
CA GLN A 239 -3.25 23.52 -13.76
C GLN A 239 -3.18 22.21 -14.53
N ILE A 240 -4.06 21.27 -14.18
CA ILE A 240 -4.32 20.10 -15.01
C ILE A 240 -4.85 20.62 -16.36
N PRO A 241 -4.25 20.22 -17.50
CA PRO A 241 -4.73 20.64 -18.81
C PRO A 241 -6.17 20.20 -19.05
N GLN A 242 -6.85 20.82 -20.02
CA GLN A 242 -8.18 20.37 -20.45
C GLN A 242 -8.09 19.25 -21.51
N GLY A 243 -9.24 18.64 -21.81
CA GLY A 243 -9.40 17.73 -22.95
C GLY A 243 -9.34 16.24 -22.64
N ALA A 244 -9.43 15.86 -21.36
CA ALA A 244 -9.61 14.46 -20.96
C ALA A 244 -11.08 14.03 -21.09
N ASP A 245 -11.33 12.81 -21.56
CA ASP A 245 -12.63 12.14 -21.39
C ASP A 245 -12.70 11.50 -19.99
N VAL A 246 -11.55 11.03 -19.50
CA VAL A 246 -11.39 10.43 -18.17
C VAL A 246 -10.19 11.03 -17.45
N ILE A 247 -10.36 11.38 -16.18
CA ILE A 247 -9.26 11.65 -15.24
C ILE A 247 -9.24 10.49 -14.24
N TRP A 248 -8.08 9.86 -14.08
CA TRP A 248 -7.87 8.70 -13.22
C TRP A 248 -6.89 9.06 -12.11
N MET A 249 -7.27 8.75 -10.86
CA MET A 249 -6.42 8.84 -9.67
C MET A 249 -6.54 7.51 -8.91
N SER A 250 -5.43 6.80 -8.73
CA SER A 250 -5.41 5.46 -8.12
C SER A 250 -4.31 5.36 -7.09
N GLN A 251 -4.66 5.10 -5.83
CA GLN A 251 -3.72 5.08 -4.71
C GLN A 251 -2.79 6.29 -4.72
N PHE A 252 -3.45 7.44 -4.85
CA PHE A 252 -2.78 8.72 -5.03
C PHE A 252 -3.25 9.70 -3.97
N LEU A 253 -4.56 9.80 -3.74
CA LEU A 253 -5.11 10.80 -2.84
C LEU A 253 -4.84 10.45 -1.36
N ASP A 254 -4.66 9.16 -1.05
CA ASP A 254 -4.25 8.68 0.27
C ASP A 254 -2.84 9.14 0.71
N CYS A 255 -2.06 9.71 -0.22
CA CYS A 255 -0.75 10.30 0.01
C CYS A 255 -0.78 11.77 0.45
N PHE A 256 -1.96 12.38 0.60
CA PHE A 256 -2.11 13.81 0.86
C PHE A 256 -3.03 14.09 2.04
N SER A 257 -2.91 15.29 2.63
CA SER A 257 -3.85 15.75 3.66
C SER A 257 -5.24 16.04 3.08
N GLU A 258 -6.27 16.14 3.91
CA GLU A 258 -7.63 16.44 3.44
C GLU A 258 -7.72 17.78 2.67
N GLU A 259 -6.95 18.79 3.07
CA GLU A 259 -6.88 20.09 2.39
C GLU A 259 -6.21 19.97 1.01
N GLN A 260 -5.11 19.24 0.94
CA GLN A 260 -4.39 18.97 -0.30
C GLN A 260 -5.23 18.13 -1.27
N ILE A 261 -5.95 17.12 -0.79
CA ILE A 261 -6.89 16.33 -1.60
C ILE A 261 -7.95 17.24 -2.22
N VAL A 262 -8.52 18.17 -1.45
CA VAL A 262 -9.53 19.10 -1.98
C VAL A 262 -8.92 19.98 -3.07
N GLN A 263 -7.73 20.55 -2.85
CA GLN A 263 -7.02 21.36 -3.85
C GLN A 263 -6.77 20.58 -5.16
N ILE A 264 -6.31 19.33 -5.06
CA ILE A 264 -6.07 18.45 -6.21
C ILE A 264 -7.39 18.19 -6.96
N LEU A 265 -8.45 17.85 -6.23
CA LEU A 265 -9.76 17.55 -6.81
C LEU A 265 -10.41 18.80 -7.43
N GLU A 266 -10.19 19.99 -6.87
CA GLU A 266 -10.62 21.27 -7.45
C GLU A 266 -9.91 21.53 -8.78
N ASN A 267 -8.60 21.26 -8.85
CA ASN A 267 -7.84 21.35 -10.10
C ASN A 267 -8.38 20.39 -11.18
N ALA A 268 -8.67 19.13 -10.78
CA ALA A 268 -9.30 18.16 -11.68
C ALA A 268 -10.72 18.58 -12.11
N CYS A 269 -11.50 19.17 -11.20
CA CYS A 269 -12.82 19.71 -11.47
C CYS A 269 -12.79 20.89 -12.45
N HIS A 270 -11.77 21.76 -12.37
CA HIS A 270 -11.55 22.85 -13.31
C HIS A 270 -11.16 22.35 -14.71
N ALA A 271 -10.31 21.32 -14.78
CA ALA A 271 -9.93 20.68 -16.04
C ALA A 271 -11.06 19.90 -16.72
N ALA A 272 -12.03 19.41 -15.92
CA ALA A 272 -13.15 18.61 -16.39
C ALA A 272 -14.20 19.43 -17.16
N SER A 273 -14.61 18.89 -18.31
CA SER A 273 -15.82 19.27 -19.04
C SER A 273 -17.05 18.49 -18.50
N GLU A 274 -18.25 18.84 -18.94
CA GLU A 274 -19.48 18.11 -18.57
C GLU A 274 -19.45 16.62 -18.96
N GLY A 275 -18.71 16.28 -20.04
CA GLY A 275 -18.53 14.90 -20.48
C GLY A 275 -17.42 14.14 -19.76
N THR A 276 -16.59 14.81 -18.95
CA THR A 276 -15.43 14.19 -18.29
C THR A 276 -15.90 13.35 -17.11
N THR A 277 -15.40 12.11 -17.03
CA THR A 277 -15.59 11.26 -15.84
C THR A 277 -14.30 11.23 -15.02
N ILE A 278 -14.39 11.49 -13.73
CA ILE A 278 -13.25 11.44 -12.81
C ILE A 278 -13.39 10.16 -11.99
N PHE A 279 -12.39 9.30 -12.00
CA PHE A 279 -12.37 8.09 -11.19
C PHE A 279 -11.34 8.24 -10.07
N ILE A 280 -11.77 7.94 -8.85
CA ILE A 280 -10.92 7.84 -7.67
C ILE A 280 -10.94 6.38 -7.24
N LEU A 281 -9.78 5.72 -7.28
CA LEU A 281 -9.60 4.34 -6.83
C LEU A 281 -8.72 4.34 -5.57
N GLU A 282 -9.27 3.89 -4.46
CA GLU A 282 -8.56 3.88 -3.17
C GLU A 282 -8.94 2.65 -2.32
N PRO A 283 -8.02 2.11 -1.50
CA PRO A 283 -8.33 1.07 -0.52
C PRO A 283 -8.87 1.70 0.77
N PHE A 284 -10.18 1.96 0.82
CA PHE A 284 -10.79 2.53 2.02
C PHE A 284 -10.80 1.53 3.17
N PHE A 285 -10.15 1.87 4.29
CA PHE A 285 -9.98 0.90 5.38
C PHE A 285 -11.30 0.46 6.01
N ASP A 286 -12.35 1.28 5.97
CA ASP A 286 -13.68 0.97 6.51
C ASP A 286 -14.61 0.23 5.53
N ASN A 287 -14.17 0.00 4.29
CA ASN A 287 -14.92 -0.74 3.28
C ASN A 287 -14.14 -1.99 2.85
N GLN A 288 -14.00 -2.97 3.74
CA GLN A 288 -13.21 -4.19 3.51
C GLN A 288 -13.99 -5.46 3.87
N ASN A 289 -13.90 -6.49 3.03
CA ASN A 289 -14.56 -7.79 3.26
C ASN A 289 -13.97 -8.58 4.42
N TYR A 290 -12.68 -8.36 4.71
CA TYR A 290 -11.93 -9.16 5.67
C TYR A 290 -11.30 -8.31 6.78
N PRO A 291 -11.34 -8.76 8.05
CA PRO A 291 -10.72 -8.05 9.16
C PRO A 291 -9.22 -7.78 8.98
N ALA A 292 -8.49 -8.71 8.34
CA ALA A 292 -7.06 -8.56 8.08
C ALA A 292 -6.75 -7.39 7.14
N ALA A 293 -7.60 -7.12 6.13
CA ALA A 293 -7.45 -5.98 5.24
C ALA A 293 -7.70 -4.66 5.98
N HIS A 294 -8.78 -4.57 6.76
CA HIS A 294 -9.06 -3.41 7.62
C HIS A 294 -7.88 -3.13 8.57
N TYR A 295 -7.39 -4.16 9.25
CA TYR A 295 -6.27 -4.05 10.18
C TYR A 295 -5.00 -3.55 9.48
N SER A 296 -4.66 -4.13 8.33
CA SER A 296 -3.45 -3.79 7.59
C SER A 296 -3.49 -2.35 7.07
N LEU A 297 -4.62 -1.90 6.51
CA LEU A 297 -4.74 -0.52 6.00
C LEU A 297 -4.66 0.54 7.11
N VAL A 298 -5.21 0.25 8.30
CA VAL A 298 -5.03 1.11 9.47
C VAL A 298 -3.57 1.13 9.93
N ALA A 299 -2.88 -0.01 9.94
CA ALA A 299 -1.45 -0.06 10.25
C ALA A 299 -0.61 0.71 9.22
N THR A 300 -0.89 0.57 7.92
CA THR A 300 -0.26 1.32 6.83
C THR A 300 -0.45 2.83 6.97
N SER A 301 -1.57 3.27 7.54
CA SER A 301 -1.78 4.70 7.84
C SER A 301 -0.71 5.29 8.75
N LEU A 302 -0.12 4.50 9.65
CA LEU A 302 0.97 4.95 10.49
C LEU A 302 2.23 5.22 9.65
N TYR A 303 2.52 4.37 8.66
CA TYR A 303 3.65 4.55 7.73
C TYR A 303 3.60 5.91 7.03
N PHE A 304 2.43 6.37 6.57
CA PHE A 304 2.31 7.66 5.91
C PHE A 304 2.77 8.82 6.79
N THR A 305 2.44 8.76 8.08
CA THR A 305 2.88 9.76 9.06
C THR A 305 4.37 9.63 9.38
N ILE A 306 4.87 8.41 9.59
CA ILE A 306 6.24 8.23 10.10
C ILE A 306 7.31 8.28 9.02
N MET A 307 7.03 7.77 7.83
CA MET A 307 7.99 7.58 6.74
C MET A 307 7.66 8.40 5.49
N ALA A 308 6.38 8.58 5.15
CA ALA A 308 6.03 9.15 3.83
C ALA A 308 6.04 10.68 3.80
N ASN A 309 5.04 11.31 4.43
CA ASN A 309 4.79 12.77 4.31
C ASN A 309 4.45 13.44 5.64
N GLY A 310 4.06 12.69 6.67
CA GLY A 310 3.73 13.26 7.98
C GLY A 310 2.30 13.78 8.12
N ASN A 311 1.44 13.67 7.10
CA ASN A 311 0.15 14.35 7.10
C ASN A 311 -1.02 13.60 6.40
N SER A 312 -0.81 12.34 6.01
CA SER A 312 -1.82 11.54 5.27
C SER A 312 -2.03 10.15 5.89
N LYS A 313 -2.92 9.35 5.28
CA LYS A 313 -3.39 8.04 5.78
C LYS A 313 -4.28 7.34 4.76
N MET A 314 -4.56 6.06 4.99
CA MET A 314 -5.69 5.39 4.34
C MET A 314 -7.00 6.02 4.84
N TYR A 315 -7.82 6.53 3.92
CA TYR A 315 -9.03 7.26 4.27
C TYR A 315 -10.25 6.35 4.47
N ARG A 316 -11.26 6.90 5.14
CA ARG A 316 -12.61 6.32 5.12
C ARG A 316 -13.31 6.69 3.83
N LEU A 317 -14.15 5.79 3.32
CA LEU A 317 -14.95 6.01 2.11
C LEU A 317 -15.76 7.31 2.18
N GLU A 318 -16.50 7.51 3.27
CA GLU A 318 -17.36 8.69 3.44
C GLU A 318 -16.57 9.99 3.65
N VAL A 319 -15.30 9.91 4.08
CA VAL A 319 -14.42 11.09 4.12
C VAL A 319 -14.07 11.48 2.69
N MET A 320 -13.62 10.54 1.85
CA MET A 320 -13.25 10.84 0.47
C MET A 320 -14.42 11.40 -0.34
N LYS A 321 -15.63 10.84 -0.19
CA LYS A 321 -16.84 11.39 -0.83
C LYS A 321 -17.12 12.84 -0.43
N LYS A 322 -16.90 13.19 0.85
CA LYS A 322 -17.06 14.57 1.34
C LYS A 322 -16.01 15.52 0.77
N LEU A 323 -14.76 15.07 0.62
CA LEU A 323 -13.69 15.87 0.01
C LEU A 323 -13.96 16.11 -1.46
N ALA A 324 -14.37 15.08 -2.21
CA ALA A 324 -14.82 15.23 -3.61
C ALA A 324 -16.01 16.22 -3.71
N SER A 325 -16.98 16.09 -2.80
CA SER A 325 -18.12 17.02 -2.70
C SER A 325 -17.67 18.47 -2.49
N LYS A 326 -16.72 18.70 -1.58
CA LYS A 326 -16.17 20.04 -1.30
C LYS A 326 -15.45 20.64 -2.51
N ALA A 327 -14.79 19.80 -3.31
CA ALA A 327 -14.12 20.20 -4.54
C ALA A 327 -15.05 20.44 -5.75
N GLY A 328 -16.37 20.45 -5.54
CA GLY A 328 -17.36 20.66 -6.60
C GLY A 328 -17.67 19.41 -7.44
N LEU A 329 -17.29 18.22 -6.97
CA LEU A 329 -17.60 16.95 -7.62
C LEU A 329 -18.84 16.30 -7.00
N GLU A 330 -19.53 15.50 -7.81
CA GLU A 330 -20.59 14.61 -7.39
C GLU A 330 -20.16 13.17 -7.64
N VAL A 331 -20.27 12.32 -6.63
CA VAL A 331 -20.07 10.88 -6.77
C VAL A 331 -21.37 10.31 -7.33
N VAL A 332 -21.34 9.91 -8.61
CA VAL A 332 -22.50 9.40 -9.34
C VAL A 332 -22.64 7.88 -9.24
N GLU A 333 -21.55 7.18 -8.93
CA GLU A 333 -21.56 5.73 -8.69
C GLU A 333 -20.41 5.35 -7.74
N THR A 334 -20.63 4.31 -6.93
CA THR A 334 -19.59 3.69 -6.08
C THR A 334 -19.51 2.21 -6.43
N TYR A 335 -18.34 1.75 -6.88
CA TYR A 335 -18.06 0.35 -7.13
C TYR A 335 -17.24 -0.21 -5.97
N PRO A 336 -17.88 -0.81 -4.94
CA PRO A 336 -17.17 -1.31 -3.77
C PRO A 336 -16.37 -2.57 -4.14
N LEU A 337 -15.12 -2.65 -3.66
CA LEU A 337 -14.29 -3.86 -3.69
C LEU A 337 -14.30 -4.56 -5.05
N ILE A 338 -13.74 -3.90 -6.06
CA ILE A 338 -13.79 -4.37 -7.44
C ILE A 338 -13.05 -5.71 -7.59
N GLY A 339 -13.73 -6.73 -8.12
CA GLY A 339 -13.18 -8.08 -8.25
C GLY A 339 -12.74 -8.66 -6.91
N ASP A 340 -11.54 -9.25 -6.90
CA ASP A 340 -10.90 -9.75 -5.69
C ASP A 340 -9.96 -8.72 -5.03
N SER A 341 -10.05 -7.44 -5.43
CA SER A 341 -9.17 -6.38 -4.92
C SER A 341 -9.72 -5.71 -3.65
N TYR A 342 -8.84 -5.01 -2.94
CA TYR A 342 -9.17 -4.23 -1.73
C TYR A 342 -9.70 -2.83 -2.03
N HIS A 343 -9.95 -2.51 -3.31
CA HIS A 343 -10.17 -1.14 -3.78
C HIS A 343 -11.62 -0.85 -4.10
N THR A 344 -12.01 0.37 -3.82
CA THR A 344 -13.31 0.91 -4.23
C THR A 344 -13.09 2.01 -5.26
N ILE A 345 -13.88 2.01 -6.32
CA ILE A 345 -13.89 3.11 -7.28
C ILE A 345 -15.06 4.04 -6.96
N LEU A 346 -14.77 5.33 -6.89
CA LEU A 346 -15.77 6.40 -6.96
C LEU A 346 -15.77 6.95 -8.38
N GLU A 347 -16.90 6.83 -9.07
CA GLU A 347 -17.15 7.56 -10.32
C GLU A 347 -17.70 8.93 -9.96
N CYS A 348 -16.94 9.96 -10.30
CA CYS A 348 -17.25 11.35 -10.03
C CYS A 348 -17.51 12.10 -11.33
N ARG A 349 -18.35 13.14 -11.24
CA ARG A 349 -18.52 14.16 -12.28
C ARG A 349 -18.46 15.54 -11.68
N LYS A 350 -18.16 16.52 -12.53
CA LYS A 350 -18.33 17.93 -12.17
C LYS A 350 -19.81 18.20 -11.89
N ARG A 351 -20.12 18.81 -10.75
CA ARG A 351 -21.50 19.26 -10.48
C ARG A 351 -21.91 20.27 -11.53
N ALA A 352 -23.13 20.13 -12.02
CA ALA A 352 -23.74 21.19 -12.83
C ALA A 352 -23.81 22.47 -11.97
N SER A 353 -23.38 23.59 -12.55
CA SER A 353 -23.65 24.91 -11.99
C SER A 353 -25.17 25.08 -11.93
N LEU A 354 -25.72 25.36 -10.74
CA LEU A 354 -27.15 25.66 -10.57
C LEU A 354 -27.57 26.91 -11.34
#